data_AF-A0A7L7MFP5-F1
#
_entry.id   AF-A0A7L7MFP5-F1
#
_cell.length_a   1.000
_cell.length_b   1.000
_cell.length_c   1.000
_cell.angle_alpha   90.00
_cell.angle_beta   90.00
_cell.angle_gamma   90.00
#
_symmetry.space_group_name_H-M   'P 1'
#
loop_
_entity.id
_entity.type
_entity.pdbx_description
1 polymer ?
#
loop_
_entity_poly.entity_id
_entity_poly.type
_entity_poly.pdbx_seq_one_letter_code
_entity_poly.pdbx_strand_id
1 'polypeptide(L)'
;MTTTTLEHDGTGGTADGSADRRPSGPDGTVRATRPFAWLLVIAGALGLLASWVITEDKVKLLQDPDFKPGCSLNPIISCGNIMQSDQASVFGFPNPMIGLVAFGVVVAIGVGALAGAAYRPWYWLGLQAGTVFGVAFVTWLQYQSLYVIGSLCLWCSLAWAATILLFWYTLVHNLRHGVIPAPEGLRGAVLEFHWAVPVVWYGVIVMLILTRWWSYWSTLV
;
A
#
# COMPACT_ATOMS: atom_id res chain seq x y z
N MET A 1 16.40 -77.69 26.91
CA MET A 1 15.09 -77.05 27.06
C MET A 1 15.36 -75.57 27.15
N THR A 2 15.04 -74.85 26.08
CA THR A 2 15.54 -73.51 25.74
C THR A 2 14.45 -72.50 26.05
N THR A 3 14.74 -71.48 26.86
CA THR A 3 13.87 -70.30 27.00
C THR A 3 14.69 -69.06 27.35
N THR A 4 15.11 -68.42 26.26
CA THR A 4 15.28 -67.01 25.96
C THR A 4 14.99 -65.98 27.07
N THR A 5 15.97 -65.10 27.28
CA THR A 5 15.94 -63.83 28.01
C THR A 5 14.95 -62.84 27.37
N LEU A 6 14.08 -62.23 28.17
CA LEU A 6 13.25 -61.09 27.77
C LEU A 6 14.01 -59.80 28.08
N GLU A 7 14.48 -59.12 27.03
CA GLU A 7 14.94 -57.73 27.04
C GLU A 7 13.74 -56.78 27.13
N HIS A 8 13.82 -55.80 28.04
CA HIS A 8 12.82 -54.77 28.25
C HIS A 8 13.32 -53.47 27.61
N ASP A 9 12.98 -53.24 26.34
CA ASP A 9 13.25 -51.99 25.63
C ASP A 9 12.18 -50.95 26.00
N GLY A 10 12.52 -50.04 26.91
CA GLY A 10 11.70 -48.89 27.29
C GLY A 10 12.14 -47.62 26.55
N THR A 11 11.74 -47.47 25.30
CA THR A 11 11.89 -46.20 24.56
C THR A 11 10.71 -45.27 24.88
N GLY A 12 10.88 -44.46 25.94
CA GLY A 12 9.99 -43.35 26.27
C GLY A 12 10.17 -42.20 25.29
N GLY A 13 9.29 -42.14 24.29
CA GLY A 13 9.12 -40.96 23.45
C GLY A 13 8.42 -39.84 24.22
N THR A 14 9.08 -38.69 24.34
CA THR A 14 8.43 -37.42 24.62
C THR A 14 8.53 -36.53 23.39
N ALA A 15 7.49 -36.59 22.56
CA ALA A 15 7.11 -35.49 21.70
C ALA A 15 6.34 -34.49 22.58
N ASP A 16 6.84 -33.26 22.74
CA ASP A 16 6.00 -32.06 22.66
C ASP A 16 6.86 -30.79 22.53
N GLY A 17 6.40 -29.85 21.70
CA GLY A 17 7.13 -28.65 21.32
C GLY A 17 6.87 -28.26 19.86
N SER A 18 5.62 -28.36 19.45
CA SER A 18 5.08 -27.91 18.16
C SER A 18 5.30 -26.42 17.92
N ALA A 19 6.49 -26.04 17.42
CA ALA A 19 6.62 -24.87 16.57
C ALA A 19 6.14 -25.28 15.18
N ASP A 20 4.83 -25.17 14.96
CA ASP A 20 4.16 -25.42 13.69
C ASP A 20 4.65 -24.41 12.63
N ARG A 21 5.80 -24.72 12.03
CA ARG A 21 6.33 -24.05 10.86
C ARG A 21 5.95 -24.89 9.65
N ARG A 22 4.74 -24.71 9.11
CA ARG A 22 4.37 -25.22 7.78
C ARG A 22 3.39 -24.29 7.03
N PRO A 23 3.36 -24.29 5.68
CA PRO A 23 4.40 -24.73 4.75
C PRO A 23 4.79 -23.59 3.80
N SER A 24 6.08 -23.23 3.79
CA SER A 24 6.72 -22.84 2.55
C SER A 24 6.48 -23.99 1.55
N GLY A 25 6.10 -23.71 0.31
CA GLY A 25 6.12 -24.76 -0.73
C GLY A 25 7.51 -25.42 -0.78
N PRO A 26 7.69 -26.56 -1.45
CA PRO A 26 8.98 -27.27 -1.54
C PRO A 26 10.18 -26.36 -1.92
N ASP A 27 9.91 -25.22 -2.57
CA ASP A 27 10.92 -24.22 -3.00
C ASP A 27 11.08 -22.98 -2.10
N GLY A 28 10.40 -22.91 -0.95
CA GLY A 28 10.47 -21.74 -0.06
C GLY A 28 9.73 -20.49 -0.58
N THR A 29 8.77 -20.66 -1.50
CA THR A 29 8.01 -19.57 -2.13
C THR A 29 6.66 -19.32 -1.45
N VAL A 30 6.17 -18.08 -1.56
CA VAL A 30 4.92 -17.56 -0.98
C VAL A 30 4.01 -17.09 -2.11
N ARG A 31 2.77 -17.58 -2.13
CA ARG A 31 1.76 -17.24 -3.14
C ARG A 31 0.79 -16.20 -2.60
N ALA A 32 0.45 -15.21 -3.42
CA ALA A 32 -0.63 -14.31 -3.12
C ALA A 32 -1.99 -15.02 -3.21
N THR A 33 -2.89 -14.68 -2.29
CA THR A 33 -4.31 -15.04 -2.44
C THR A 33 -4.92 -14.25 -3.59
N ARG A 34 -5.87 -14.83 -4.33
CA ARG A 34 -6.55 -14.15 -5.44
C ARG A 34 -7.12 -12.76 -5.10
N PRO A 35 -7.79 -12.55 -3.95
CA PRO A 35 -8.29 -11.22 -3.58
C PRO A 35 -7.18 -10.19 -3.43
N PHE A 36 -6.06 -10.57 -2.80
CA PHE A 36 -4.90 -9.69 -2.66
C PHE A 36 -4.26 -9.36 -4.02
N ALA A 37 -4.13 -10.34 -4.91
CA ALA A 37 -3.60 -10.11 -6.25
C ALA A 37 -4.48 -9.13 -7.06
N TRP A 38 -5.81 -9.27 -6.99
CA TRP A 38 -6.74 -8.29 -7.56
C TRP A 38 -6.61 -6.90 -6.94
N LEU A 39 -6.42 -6.82 -5.62
CA LEU A 39 -6.19 -5.56 -4.94
C LEU A 39 -4.92 -4.87 -5.46
N LEU A 40 -3.82 -5.61 -5.65
CA LEU A 40 -2.58 -5.06 -6.23
C LEU A 40 -2.83 -4.51 -7.65
N VAL A 41 -3.56 -5.25 -8.49
CA VAL A 41 -3.88 -4.81 -9.85
C VAL A 41 -4.77 -3.57 -9.84
N ILE A 42 -5.86 -3.57 -9.07
CA ILE A 42 -6.83 -2.47 -9.07
C ILE A 42 -6.22 -1.21 -8.44
N ALA A 43 -5.64 -1.32 -7.24
CA ALA A 43 -5.01 -0.17 -6.58
C ALA A 43 -3.80 0.34 -7.36
N GLY A 44 -3.00 -0.57 -7.93
CA GLY A 44 -1.91 -0.22 -8.84
C GLY A 44 -2.40 0.50 -10.09
N ALA A 45 -3.45 0.00 -10.75
CA ALA A 45 -4.01 0.62 -11.95
C ALA A 45 -4.61 2.01 -11.67
N LEU A 46 -5.30 2.18 -10.54
CA LEU A 46 -5.83 3.48 -10.12
C LEU A 46 -4.71 4.48 -9.80
N GLY A 47 -3.66 4.06 -9.10
CA GLY A 47 -2.49 4.89 -8.84
C GLY A 47 -1.71 5.24 -10.12
N LEU A 48 -1.61 4.28 -11.04
CA LEU A 48 -0.98 4.48 -12.35
C LEU A 48 -1.78 5.48 -13.19
N LEU A 49 -3.10 5.35 -13.24
CA LEU A 49 -4.00 6.29 -13.91
C LEU A 49 -3.85 7.70 -13.33
N ALA A 50 -3.88 7.83 -12.01
CA ALA A 50 -3.68 9.11 -11.34
C ALA A 50 -2.33 9.73 -11.73
N SER A 51 -1.25 8.95 -11.67
CA SER A 51 0.10 9.40 -12.02
C SER A 51 0.23 9.80 -13.49
N TRP A 52 -0.43 9.06 -14.38
CA TRP A 52 -0.48 9.35 -15.81
C TRP A 52 -1.16 10.68 -16.10
N VAL A 53 -2.38 10.87 -15.56
CA VAL A 53 -3.14 12.10 -15.76
C VAL A 53 -2.41 13.31 -15.18
N ILE A 54 -1.84 13.21 -13.97
CA ILE A 54 -1.07 14.33 -13.39
C ILE A 54 0.16 14.64 -14.26
N THR A 55 0.82 13.63 -14.84
CA THR A 55 1.96 13.86 -15.72
C THR A 55 1.54 14.57 -17.00
N GLU A 56 0.47 14.13 -17.65
CA GLU A 56 -0.07 14.81 -18.84
C GLU A 56 -0.46 16.26 -18.56
N ASP A 57 -1.18 16.50 -17.45
CA ASP A 57 -1.61 17.85 -17.07
C ASP A 57 -0.40 18.75 -16.77
N LYS A 58 0.70 18.19 -16.26
CA LYS A 58 1.92 18.96 -15.99
C LYS A 58 2.59 19.38 -17.29
N VAL A 59 2.62 18.48 -18.28
CA VAL A 59 3.16 18.78 -19.61
C VAL A 59 2.33 19.86 -20.29
N LYS A 60 1.00 19.78 -20.23
CA LYS A 60 0.11 20.81 -20.80
C LYS A 60 0.31 22.17 -20.13
N LEU A 61 0.44 22.20 -18.80
CA LEU A 61 0.70 23.42 -18.04
C LEU A 61 2.07 24.05 -18.35
N LEU A 62 3.06 23.23 -18.73
CA LEU A 62 4.38 23.72 -19.18
C LEU A 62 4.33 24.30 -20.59
N GLN A 63 3.38 23.85 -21.43
CA GLN A 63 3.18 24.37 -22.79
C GLN A 63 2.30 25.62 -22.80
N ASP A 64 1.28 25.65 -21.94
CA ASP A 64 0.33 26.73 -21.79
C ASP A 64 0.07 26.99 -20.30
N PRO A 65 0.64 28.07 -19.73
CA PRO A 65 0.43 28.43 -18.32
C PRO A 65 -1.03 28.73 -17.96
N ASP A 66 -1.87 29.07 -18.94
CA ASP A 66 -3.30 29.34 -18.74
C ASP A 66 -4.16 28.05 -18.79
N PHE A 67 -3.54 26.89 -19.04
CA PHE A 67 -4.21 25.59 -19.02
C PHE A 67 -4.80 25.31 -17.63
N LYS A 68 -6.11 25.04 -17.60
CA LYS A 68 -6.82 24.66 -16.36
C LYS A 68 -7.00 23.15 -16.31
N PRO A 69 -6.31 22.43 -15.40
CA PRO A 69 -6.50 21.00 -15.24
C PRO A 69 -7.96 20.68 -14.88
N GLY A 70 -8.50 19.58 -15.43
CA GLY A 70 -9.92 19.22 -15.27
C GLY A 70 -10.36 18.97 -13.82
N CYS A 71 -9.41 18.73 -12.91
CA CYS A 71 -9.66 18.57 -11.49
C CYS A 71 -9.50 19.88 -10.68
N SER A 72 -9.30 21.02 -11.34
CA SER A 72 -9.26 22.35 -10.69
C SER A 72 -10.67 22.98 -10.70
N LEU A 73 -11.48 22.59 -9.72
CA LEU A 73 -12.90 22.95 -9.65
C LEU A 73 -13.14 24.25 -8.86
N ASN A 74 -12.34 24.49 -7.83
CA ASN A 74 -12.45 25.66 -6.96
C ASN A 74 -11.08 26.00 -6.36
N PRO A 75 -10.93 27.15 -5.65
CA PRO A 75 -9.64 27.56 -5.10
C PRO A 75 -9.01 26.56 -4.12
N ILE A 76 -9.82 25.72 -3.48
CA ILE A 76 -9.37 24.67 -2.55
C ILE A 76 -9.03 23.40 -3.32
N ILE A 77 -9.90 22.93 -4.21
CA ILE A 77 -9.69 21.77 -5.08
C ILE A 77 -9.05 22.27 -6.38
N SER A 78 -7.74 22.52 -6.32
CA SER A 78 -6.94 23.04 -7.43
C SER A 78 -5.70 22.18 -7.66
N CYS A 79 -5.76 21.36 -8.70
CA CYS A 79 -4.62 20.57 -9.16
C CYS A 79 -3.50 21.48 -9.68
N GLY A 80 -3.85 22.58 -10.36
CA GLY A 80 -2.89 23.54 -10.90
C GLY A 80 -1.97 24.12 -9.81
N ASN A 81 -2.54 24.57 -8.69
CA ASN A 81 -1.77 25.14 -7.57
C ASN A 81 -0.76 24.14 -7.00
N ILE A 82 -1.17 22.88 -6.82
CA ILE A 82 -0.30 21.83 -6.32
C ILE A 82 0.81 21.52 -7.33
N MET A 83 0.47 21.45 -8.61
CA MET A 83 1.42 21.07 -9.65
C MET A 83 2.48 22.14 -9.90
N GLN A 84 2.20 23.42 -9.65
CA GLN A 84 3.18 24.51 -9.77
C GLN A 84 4.08 24.65 -8.54
N SER A 85 3.75 23.98 -7.42
CA SER A 85 4.54 24.04 -6.20
C SER A 85 5.88 23.31 -6.30
N ASP A 86 6.89 23.75 -5.56
CA ASP A 86 8.21 23.10 -5.48
C ASP A 86 8.11 21.66 -4.95
N GLN A 87 7.12 21.41 -4.10
CA GLN A 87 6.81 20.10 -3.53
C GLN A 87 6.36 19.10 -4.59
N ALA A 88 5.96 19.53 -5.79
CA ALA A 88 5.63 18.64 -6.89
C ALA A 88 6.87 18.03 -7.57
N SER A 89 8.08 18.51 -7.27
CA SER A 89 9.34 18.06 -7.86
C SER A 89 10.50 17.95 -6.86
N VAL A 90 10.25 17.34 -5.69
CA VAL A 90 11.21 17.26 -4.56
C VAL A 90 12.52 16.59 -4.95
N PHE A 91 12.47 15.60 -5.83
CA PHE A 91 13.64 14.84 -6.26
C PHE A 91 14.29 15.41 -7.53
N GLY A 92 13.95 16.64 -7.91
CA GLY A 92 14.44 17.29 -9.14
C GLY A 92 13.68 16.90 -10.41
N PHE A 93 12.68 16.03 -10.28
CA PHE A 93 11.76 15.63 -11.36
C PHE A 93 10.33 15.53 -10.80
N PRO A 94 9.30 15.59 -11.65
CA PRO A 94 7.91 15.51 -11.20
C PRO A 94 7.65 14.23 -10.42
N ASN A 95 7.18 14.36 -9.17
CA ASN A 95 6.81 13.24 -8.30
C ASN A 95 5.88 12.20 -8.96
N PRO A 96 4.90 12.58 -9.82
CA PRO A 96 4.07 11.62 -10.54
C PRO A 96 4.85 10.59 -11.38
N MET A 97 6.08 10.91 -11.81
CA MET A 97 6.93 9.95 -12.53
C MET A 97 7.37 8.79 -11.64
N ILE A 98 7.60 9.03 -10.34
CA ILE A 98 7.84 7.96 -9.36
C ILE A 98 6.60 7.05 -9.30
N GLY A 99 5.42 7.66 -9.27
CA GLY A 99 4.14 6.95 -9.29
C GLY A 99 3.99 6.06 -10.52
N LEU A 100 4.28 6.57 -11.72
CA LEU A 100 4.21 5.79 -12.96
C LEU A 100 5.02 4.50 -12.89
N VAL A 101 6.26 4.59 -12.41
CA VAL A 101 7.14 3.42 -12.27
C VAL A 101 6.67 2.49 -11.15
N ALA A 102 6.44 3.04 -9.96
CA ALA A 102 6.09 2.25 -8.78
C ALA A 102 4.75 1.52 -8.94
N PHE A 103 3.71 2.21 -9.39
CA PHE A 103 2.42 1.60 -9.62
C PHE A 103 2.45 0.62 -10.80
N GLY A 104 3.22 0.90 -11.86
CA GLY A 104 3.45 -0.04 -12.95
C GLY A 104 4.05 -1.36 -12.47
N VAL A 105 5.07 -1.30 -11.60
CA VAL A 105 5.65 -2.48 -10.95
C VAL A 105 4.62 -3.23 -10.11
N VAL A 106 3.82 -2.52 -9.30
CA VAL A 106 2.75 -3.14 -8.49
C VAL A 106 1.73 -3.88 -9.35
N VAL A 107 1.28 -3.28 -10.46
CA VAL A 107 0.37 -3.94 -11.40
C VAL A 107 1.02 -5.20 -11.98
N ALA A 108 2.29 -5.14 -12.39
CA ALA A 108 3.00 -6.30 -12.91
C ALA A 108 3.08 -7.44 -11.87
N ILE A 109 3.33 -7.12 -10.61
CA ILE A 109 3.33 -8.10 -9.50
C ILE A 109 1.93 -8.72 -9.32
N GLY A 110 0.89 -7.89 -9.33
CA GLY A 110 -0.50 -8.34 -9.20
C GLY A 110 -0.92 -9.26 -10.34
N VAL A 111 -0.62 -8.89 -11.58
CA VAL A 111 -0.91 -9.71 -12.78
C VAL A 111 -0.11 -11.02 -12.75
N GLY A 112 1.19 -10.96 -12.40
CA GLY A 112 2.01 -12.16 -12.25
C GLY A 112 1.46 -13.12 -11.19
N ALA A 113 1.02 -12.59 -10.05
CA ALA A 113 0.34 -13.37 -9.02
C ALA A 113 -0.98 -14.01 -9.51
N LEU A 114 -1.79 -13.29 -10.29
CA LEU A 114 -3.01 -13.82 -10.91
C LEU A 114 -2.72 -14.93 -11.95
N ALA A 115 -1.61 -14.79 -12.69
CA ALA A 115 -1.11 -15.81 -13.62
C ALA A 115 -0.55 -17.06 -12.90
N GLY A 116 -0.46 -17.03 -11.56
CA GLY A 116 -0.06 -18.17 -10.74
C GLY A 116 1.37 -18.11 -10.21
N ALA A 117 2.10 -17.00 -10.42
CA ALA A 117 3.46 -16.83 -9.91
C ALA A 117 3.52 -16.96 -8.38
N ALA A 118 4.53 -17.68 -7.91
CA ALA A 118 4.90 -17.78 -6.50
C ALA A 118 6.23 -17.05 -6.32
N TYR A 119 6.28 -16.07 -5.40
CA TYR A 119 7.48 -15.26 -5.19
C TYR A 119 8.21 -15.68 -3.91
N ARG A 120 9.52 -15.47 -3.85
CA ARG A 120 10.28 -15.69 -2.61
C ARG A 120 9.92 -14.63 -1.54
N PRO A 121 10.06 -14.93 -0.25
CA PRO A 121 9.74 -14.00 0.85
C PRO A 121 10.42 -12.63 0.73
N TRP A 122 11.66 -12.58 0.26
CA TRP A 122 12.40 -11.32 0.08
C TRP A 122 11.72 -10.38 -0.93
N TYR A 123 11.01 -10.92 -1.91
CA TYR A 123 10.30 -10.13 -2.91
C TYR A 123 9.12 -9.39 -2.28
N TRP A 124 8.39 -10.06 -1.39
CA TRP A 124 7.31 -9.47 -0.61
C TRP A 124 7.81 -8.44 0.42
N LEU A 125 9.01 -8.64 0.97
CA LEU A 125 9.69 -7.63 1.79
C LEU A 125 10.11 -6.41 0.96
N GLY A 126 10.57 -6.60 -0.27
CA GLY A 126 10.87 -5.51 -1.21
C GLY A 126 9.62 -4.69 -1.52
N LEU A 127 8.49 -5.35 -1.81
CA LEU A 127 7.20 -4.67 -1.99
C LEU A 127 6.76 -3.94 -0.71
N GLN A 128 6.98 -4.52 0.46
CA GLN A 128 6.70 -3.85 1.73
C GLN A 128 7.57 -2.60 1.91
N ALA A 129 8.86 -2.68 1.63
CA ALA A 129 9.78 -1.55 1.75
C ALA A 129 9.37 -0.41 0.80
N GLY A 130 9.03 -0.75 -0.46
CA GLY A 130 8.53 0.23 -1.43
C GLY A 130 7.21 0.87 -0.99
N THR A 131 6.27 0.09 -0.44
CA THR A 131 4.99 0.64 0.05
C THR A 131 5.12 1.43 1.35
N VAL A 132 6.07 1.09 2.23
CA VAL A 132 6.44 1.90 3.41
C VAL A 132 7.01 3.25 2.98
N PHE A 133 7.95 3.25 2.03
CA PHE A 133 8.46 4.49 1.47
C PHE A 133 7.33 5.32 0.84
N GLY A 134 6.48 4.66 0.04
CA GLY A 134 5.31 5.28 -0.57
C GLY A 134 4.40 5.93 0.47
N VAL A 135 4.02 5.21 1.53
CA VAL A 135 3.08 5.72 2.54
C VAL A 135 3.67 6.89 3.34
N ALA A 136 4.97 6.84 3.65
CA ALA A 136 5.68 7.95 4.29
C ALA A 136 5.70 9.19 3.37
N PHE A 137 6.02 8.99 2.09
CA PHE A 137 6.08 10.06 1.10
C PHE A 137 4.71 10.71 0.87
N VAL A 138 3.64 9.93 0.69
CA VAL A 138 2.29 10.48 0.52
C VAL A 138 1.77 11.15 1.79
N THR A 139 2.13 10.67 2.98
CA THR A 139 1.74 11.31 4.25
C THR A 139 2.44 12.67 4.40
N TRP A 140 3.70 12.77 3.98
CA TRP A 140 4.39 14.05 3.92
C TRP A 140 3.76 14.99 2.88
N LEU A 141 3.41 14.50 1.69
CA LEU A 141 2.71 15.28 0.66
C LEU A 141 1.32 15.73 1.12
N GLN A 142 0.59 14.92 1.89
CA GLN A 142 -0.69 15.31 2.51
C GLN A 142 -0.49 16.54 3.41
N TYR A 143 0.53 16.51 4.26
CA TYR A 143 0.86 17.65 5.11
C TYR A 143 1.20 18.91 4.28
N GLN A 144 2.02 18.77 3.24
CA GLN A 144 2.35 19.88 2.34
C GLN A 144 1.09 20.47 1.67
N SER A 145 0.21 19.62 1.12
CA SER A 145 -1.03 20.06 0.49
C SER A 145 -1.96 20.81 1.47
N LEU A 146 -2.18 20.26 2.67
CA LEU A 146 -3.12 20.80 3.66
C LEU A 146 -2.61 22.08 4.33
N TYR A 147 -1.34 22.09 4.75
CA TYR A 147 -0.82 23.09 5.68
C TYR A 147 0.18 24.08 5.05
N VAL A 148 0.77 23.75 3.91
CA VAL A 148 1.75 24.62 3.24
C VAL A 148 1.15 25.26 2.00
N ILE A 149 0.64 24.45 1.06
CA ILE A 149 0.06 24.92 -0.21
C ILE A 149 -1.35 25.45 0.00
N GLY A 150 -2.15 24.79 0.86
CA GLY A 150 -3.54 25.15 1.08
C GLY A 150 -4.47 24.78 -0.09
N SER A 151 -4.12 23.76 -0.86
CA SER A 151 -4.94 23.22 -1.94
C SER A 151 -4.96 21.69 -1.92
N LEU A 152 -5.98 21.10 -2.53
CA LEU A 152 -6.24 19.67 -2.64
C LEU A 152 -6.32 19.26 -4.12
N CYS A 153 -5.69 18.14 -4.48
CA CYS A 153 -5.77 17.56 -5.81
C CYS A 153 -6.47 16.21 -5.71
N LEU A 154 -7.52 16.00 -6.50
CA LEU A 154 -8.30 14.75 -6.48
C LEU A 154 -7.48 13.57 -7.00
N TRP A 155 -6.63 13.77 -8.01
CA TRP A 155 -5.73 12.72 -8.50
C TRP A 155 -4.65 12.36 -7.48
N CYS A 156 -4.07 13.35 -6.79
CA CYS A 156 -3.14 13.07 -5.70
C CYS A 156 -3.83 12.32 -4.57
N SER A 157 -5.06 12.71 -4.22
CA SER A 157 -5.87 12.02 -3.20
C SER A 157 -6.15 10.57 -3.58
N LEU A 158 -6.42 10.30 -4.85
CA LEU A 158 -6.56 8.94 -5.38
C LEU A 158 -5.25 8.15 -5.24
N ALA A 159 -4.11 8.75 -5.57
CA ALA A 159 -2.80 8.13 -5.39
C ALA A 159 -2.52 7.84 -3.90
N TRP A 160 -2.86 8.76 -2.99
CA TRP A 160 -2.74 8.55 -1.54
C TRP A 160 -3.56 7.34 -1.07
N ALA A 161 -4.82 7.25 -1.49
CA ALA A 161 -5.70 6.14 -1.17
C ALA A 161 -5.14 4.81 -1.70
N ALA A 162 -4.70 4.78 -2.96
CA ALA A 162 -4.09 3.59 -3.55
C ALA A 162 -2.84 3.14 -2.76
N THR A 163 -1.94 4.06 -2.44
CA THR A 163 -0.71 3.74 -1.69
C THR A 163 -1.00 3.23 -0.29
N ILE A 164 -1.97 3.81 0.43
CA ILE A 164 -2.37 3.36 1.78
C ILE A 164 -2.95 1.94 1.73
N LEU A 165 -3.84 1.64 0.76
CA LEU A 165 -4.35 0.27 0.56
C LEU A 165 -3.21 -0.72 0.31
N LEU A 166 -2.30 -0.37 -0.62
CA LEU A 166 -1.19 -1.24 -0.99
C LEU A 166 -0.28 -1.53 0.20
N PHE A 167 0.08 -0.50 0.97
CA PHE A 167 0.90 -0.65 2.18
C PHE A 167 0.24 -1.59 3.20
N TRP A 168 -1.03 -1.32 3.54
CA TRP A 168 -1.72 -2.07 4.57
C TRP A 168 -1.95 -3.53 4.17
N TYR A 169 -2.45 -3.79 2.96
CA TYR A 169 -2.74 -5.14 2.54
C TYR A 169 -1.48 -5.95 2.20
N THR A 170 -0.37 -5.30 1.83
CA THR A 170 0.94 -5.96 1.74
C THR A 170 1.43 -6.35 3.14
N LEU A 171 1.22 -5.50 4.15
CA LEU A 171 1.57 -5.82 5.53
C LEU A 171 0.76 -7.00 6.05
N VAL A 172 -0.56 -6.99 5.85
CA VAL A 172 -1.45 -8.10 6.18
C VAL A 172 -1.01 -9.39 5.47
N HIS A 173 -0.64 -9.31 4.18
CA HIS A 173 -0.12 -10.46 3.44
C HIS A 173 1.16 -11.03 4.06
N ASN A 174 2.12 -10.17 4.42
CA ASN A 174 3.39 -10.56 5.03
C ASN A 174 3.21 -11.16 6.43
N LEU A 175 2.33 -10.58 7.24
CA LEU A 175 1.98 -11.11 8.57
C LEU A 175 1.25 -12.46 8.46
N ARG A 176 0.36 -12.60 7.48
CA ARG A 176 -0.38 -13.86 7.24
C ARG A 176 0.56 -15.00 6.86
N HIS A 177 1.63 -14.75 6.12
CA HIS A 177 2.59 -15.77 5.68
C HIS A 177 3.82 -15.90 6.57
N GLY A 178 3.88 -15.17 7.71
CA GLY A 178 5.02 -15.22 8.64
C GLY A 178 6.32 -14.67 8.05
N VAL A 179 6.24 -13.88 6.97
CA VAL A 179 7.38 -13.20 6.35
C VAL A 179 7.91 -12.12 7.28
N ILE A 180 7.00 -11.45 8.00
CA ILE A 180 7.32 -10.54 9.10
C ILE A 180 6.92 -11.24 10.41
N PRO A 181 7.85 -11.47 11.35
CA PRO A 181 7.52 -12.08 12.64
C PRO A 181 6.70 -11.10 13.48
N ALA A 182 5.54 -11.55 13.96
CA ALA A 182 4.67 -10.77 14.85
C ALA A 182 4.09 -11.67 15.95
N PRO A 183 3.80 -11.14 17.15
CA PRO A 183 3.14 -11.87 18.22
C PRO A 183 1.78 -12.41 17.76
N GLU A 184 1.40 -13.61 18.23
CA GLU A 184 0.18 -14.29 17.80
C GLU A 184 -1.10 -13.47 18.04
N GLY A 185 -1.19 -12.77 19.17
CA GLY A 185 -2.31 -11.88 19.48
C GLY A 185 -2.44 -10.70 18.52
N LEU A 186 -1.32 -10.09 18.11
CA LEU A 186 -1.33 -9.00 17.13
C LEU A 186 -1.71 -9.52 15.73
N ARG A 187 -1.18 -10.68 15.34
CA ARG A 187 -1.52 -11.33 14.08
C ARG A 187 -3.00 -11.67 14.00
N GLY A 188 -3.57 -12.20 15.08
CA GLY A 188 -5.02 -12.48 15.19
C GLY A 188 -5.86 -11.21 15.01
N ALA A 189 -5.58 -10.17 15.80
CA ALA A 189 -6.32 -8.91 15.73
C ALA A 189 -6.23 -8.23 14.35
N VAL A 190 -5.05 -8.21 13.72
CA VAL A 190 -4.87 -7.62 12.38
C VAL A 190 -5.60 -8.41 11.31
N LEU A 191 -5.64 -9.73 11.40
CA LEU A 191 -6.36 -10.58 10.43
C LEU A 191 -7.87 -10.51 10.62
N GLU A 192 -8.36 -10.31 11.83
CA GLU A 192 -9.79 -10.15 12.13
C GLU A 192 -10.31 -8.76 11.74
N PHE A 193 -9.57 -7.70 12.09
CA PHE A 193 -9.95 -6.30 11.86
C PHE A 193 -9.16 -5.66 10.71
N HIS A 194 -8.81 -6.44 9.69
CA HIS A 194 -7.98 -5.96 8.58
C HIS A 194 -8.61 -4.79 7.80
N TRP A 195 -9.93 -4.61 7.83
CA TRP A 195 -10.61 -3.49 7.16
C TRP A 195 -10.65 -2.22 8.01
N ALA A 196 -10.54 -2.34 9.34
CA ALA A 196 -10.71 -1.22 10.25
C ALA A 196 -9.61 -0.17 10.08
N VAL A 197 -8.36 -0.60 9.92
CA VAL A 197 -7.22 0.32 9.81
C VAL A 197 -7.31 1.22 8.56
N PRO A 198 -7.52 0.70 7.34
CA PRO A 198 -7.73 1.55 6.16
C PRO A 198 -8.93 2.50 6.32
N VAL A 199 -10.06 2.01 6.85
CA VAL A 199 -11.27 2.82 7.03
C VAL A 199 -11.01 3.97 8.00
N VAL A 200 -10.40 3.69 9.14
CA VAL A 200 -10.04 4.72 10.13
C VAL A 200 -9.04 5.71 9.54
N TRP A 201 -8.03 5.23 8.80
CA TRP A 201 -7.04 6.12 8.16
C TRP A 201 -7.70 7.06 7.15
N TYR A 202 -8.58 6.56 6.28
CA TYR A 202 -9.34 7.42 5.38
C TYR A 202 -10.28 8.36 6.11
N GLY A 203 -10.93 7.89 7.18
CA GLY A 203 -11.76 8.72 8.05
C GLY A 203 -10.97 9.89 8.64
N VAL A 204 -9.76 9.65 9.13
CA VAL A 204 -8.85 10.69 9.63
C VAL A 204 -8.48 11.67 8.53
N ILE A 205 -8.10 11.20 7.34
CA ILE A 205 -7.74 12.08 6.21
C ILE A 205 -8.92 12.97 5.81
N VAL A 206 -10.11 12.39 5.67
CA VAL A 206 -11.34 13.13 5.33
C VAL A 206 -11.68 14.14 6.42
N MET A 207 -11.58 13.75 7.69
CA MET A 207 -11.80 14.65 8.83
C MET A 207 -10.81 15.83 8.81
N LEU A 208 -9.53 15.59 8.56
CA LEU A 208 -8.52 16.65 8.43
C LEU A 208 -8.83 17.61 7.28
N ILE A 209 -9.27 17.08 6.12
CA ILE A 209 -9.70 17.90 4.98
C ILE A 209 -10.93 18.75 5.35
N LEU A 210 -11.95 18.16 5.95
CA LEU A 210 -13.19 18.86 6.30
C LEU A 210 -12.96 19.96 7.33
N THR A 211 -12.19 19.67 8.38
CA THR A 211 -11.88 20.64 9.44
C THR A 211 -10.99 21.78 8.94
N ARG A 212 -10.03 21.50 8.05
CA ARG A 212 -9.11 22.52 7.50
C ARG A 212 -9.83 23.62 6.73
N TRP A 213 -10.86 23.27 5.96
CA TRP A 213 -11.59 24.22 5.11
C TRP A 213 -13.06 24.42 5.56
N TRP A 214 -13.35 24.15 6.84
CA TRP A 214 -14.72 24.21 7.38
C TRP A 214 -15.44 25.52 7.07
N SER A 215 -14.76 26.65 7.24
CA SER A 215 -15.30 27.99 6.96
C SER A 215 -15.75 28.16 5.51
N TYR A 216 -15.05 27.56 4.55
CA TYR A 216 -15.46 27.59 3.15
C TYR A 216 -16.66 26.68 2.91
N TRP A 217 -16.66 25.45 3.42
CA TRP A 217 -17.78 24.52 3.26
C TRP A 217 -19.09 25.07 3.84
N SER A 218 -19.02 25.76 4.98
CA SER A 218 -20.20 26.40 5.58
C SER A 218 -20.80 27.53 4.76
N THR A 219 -20.10 28.07 3.76
CA THR A 219 -20.63 29.11 2.85
C THR A 219 -21.36 28.55 1.63
N LEU A 220 -21.27 27.23 1.40
CA LEU A 220 -21.93 26.53 0.28
C LEU A 220 -23.28 25.89 0.68
N VAL A 221 -23.67 25.99 1.95
CA VAL A 221 -24.95 25.50 2.51
C VAL A 221 -25.92 26.66 2.69
#